data_AF-A0A2H6KGE1-F1
#
_entry.id   AF-A0A2H6KGE1-F1
#
_cell.length_a   1.000
_cell.length_b   1.000
_cell.length_c   1.000
_cell.angle_alpha   90.00
_cell.angle_beta   90.00
_cell.angle_gamma   90.00
#
_symmetry.space_group_name_H-M   'P 1'
#
loop_
_entity.id
_entity.type
_entity.pdbx_description
1 polymer ?
#
loop_
_entity_poly.entity_id
_entity_poly.type
_entity_poly.pdbx_seq_one_letter_code
_entity_poly.pdbx_strand_id
1 'polypeptide(L)'
;MKERYAMVPTEEPKTSLSSLLDSREHWWISRHIKAIQRIPPVTGAYVALSTVSALLAWALNDNYTLNALQFDLQRVKRGEIWRLITPFLNFGPLWLAHMFMLQSVVLYMSSVEISHCAKPEKFVEFMAFGLALLSAYGVAEAIAGRHEATMSSAAYHLHTYVLYYWSRLNEGSVVNCFDLFTLPAESVPLMFLLQNYLLYREFYFADVVAIGGAYIYFYYLFDTKPVWPLLHLQGGRFKRLYQRYNNEISR
;
A
#
# COMPACT_ATOMS: atom_id res chain seq x y z
N MET A 1 38.80 -7.20 56.43
CA MET A 1 38.01 -6.25 55.63
C MET A 1 38.76 -6.04 54.32
N LYS A 2 38.29 -6.63 53.21
CA LYS A 2 38.90 -6.53 51.88
C LYS A 2 37.76 -6.32 50.89
N GLU A 3 37.45 -5.06 50.61
CA GLU A 3 36.41 -4.70 49.63
C GLU A 3 36.87 -5.10 48.24
N ARG A 4 36.13 -6.02 47.62
CA ARG A 4 36.27 -6.35 46.20
C ARG A 4 35.55 -5.25 45.42
N TYR A 5 36.31 -4.43 44.71
CA TYR A 5 35.77 -3.57 43.66
C TYR A 5 35.12 -4.47 42.60
N ALA A 6 33.80 -4.35 42.45
CA ALA A 6 33.08 -4.91 41.33
C ALA A 6 33.52 -4.15 40.07
N MET A 7 34.04 -4.88 39.06
CA MET A 7 34.25 -4.31 37.74
C MET A 7 32.88 -3.94 37.15
N VAL A 8 32.70 -2.64 36.87
CA VAL A 8 31.65 -2.14 35.99
C VAL A 8 31.80 -2.85 34.64
N PRO A 9 30.74 -3.43 34.05
CA PRO A 9 30.84 -3.99 32.71
C PRO A 9 31.21 -2.87 31.76
N THR A 10 32.38 -2.97 31.13
CA THR A 10 32.74 -2.16 29.97
C THR A 10 31.73 -2.47 28.88
N GLU A 11 30.77 -1.57 28.66
CA GLU A 11 29.89 -1.62 27.50
C GLU A 11 30.77 -1.64 26.25
N GLU A 12 30.74 -2.76 25.54
CA GLU A 12 31.34 -2.87 24.21
C GLU A 12 30.78 -1.74 23.34
N PRO A 13 31.63 -1.03 22.57
CA PRO A 13 31.15 0.03 21.69
C PRO A 13 30.40 -0.64 20.54
N LYS A 14 29.09 -0.81 20.70
CA LYS A 14 28.20 -1.11 19.57
C LYS A 14 28.19 0.13 18.68
N THR A 15 29.11 0.15 17.71
CA THR A 15 29.04 0.92 16.47
C THR A 15 27.85 0.44 15.64
N SER A 16 26.66 0.53 16.21
CA SER A 16 25.40 0.26 15.55
C SER A 16 25.03 1.52 14.76
N LEU A 17 24.67 1.39 13.50
CA LEU A 17 24.13 2.49 12.68
C LEU A 17 23.03 3.27 13.41
N SER A 18 22.29 2.62 14.32
CA SER A 18 21.29 3.27 15.16
C SER A 18 21.87 4.32 16.12
N SER A 19 23.06 4.10 16.71
CA SER A 19 23.67 5.06 17.64
C SER A 19 24.28 6.26 16.92
N LEU A 20 24.77 6.07 15.69
CA LEU A 20 25.24 7.16 14.82
C LEU A 20 24.06 8.01 14.30
N LEU A 21 22.93 7.39 13.98
CA LEU A 21 21.73 8.10 13.53
C LEU A 21 21.01 8.84 14.67
N ASP A 22 21.07 8.35 15.91
CA ASP A 22 20.52 9.02 17.09
C ASP A 22 21.46 10.13 17.65
N SER A 23 22.61 10.37 17.02
CA SER A 23 23.44 11.56 17.27
C SER A 23 22.62 12.84 17.07
N ARG A 24 22.82 13.81 17.97
CA ARG A 24 22.14 15.12 18.01
C ARG A 24 22.26 15.90 16.68
N GLU A 25 23.27 15.61 15.87
CA GLU A 25 23.51 16.24 14.56
C GLU A 25 22.61 15.72 13.43
N HIS A 26 21.99 14.54 13.61
CA HIS A 26 21.19 13.87 12.59
C HIS A 26 19.73 13.61 13.02
N TRP A 27 19.23 14.35 14.01
CA TRP A 27 17.88 14.19 14.56
C TRP A 27 16.76 14.24 13.51
N TRP A 28 16.94 15.04 12.45
CA TRP A 28 16.00 15.13 11.34
C TRP A 28 16.05 13.88 10.45
N ILE A 29 17.25 13.34 10.19
CA ILE A 29 17.45 12.09 9.46
C ILE A 29 16.82 10.93 10.23
N SER A 30 17.06 10.86 11.54
CA SER A 30 16.49 9.80 12.38
C SER A 30 14.97 9.89 12.44
N ARG A 31 14.38 11.09 12.40
CA ARG A 31 12.92 11.28 12.27
C ARG A 31 12.39 10.69 10.96
N HIS A 32 13.01 10.99 9.82
CA HIS A 32 12.59 10.45 8.53
C HIS A 32 12.81 8.94 8.41
N ILE A 33 13.95 8.44 8.90
CA ILE A 33 14.22 7.00 8.94
C ILE A 33 13.19 6.29 9.84
N LYS A 34 12.89 6.83 11.02
CA LYS A 34 11.86 6.29 11.91
C LYS A 34 10.48 6.30 11.24
N ALA A 35 10.16 7.34 10.47
CA ALA A 35 8.92 7.41 9.70
C ALA A 35 8.85 6.34 8.60
N ILE A 36 9.92 6.14 7.82
CA ILE A 36 10.00 5.09 6.80
C ILE A 36 9.91 3.70 7.45
N GLN A 37 10.59 3.49 8.57
CA GLN A 37 10.53 2.23 9.32
C GLN A 37 9.16 1.91 9.92
N ARG A 38 8.29 2.91 10.09
CA ARG A 38 6.90 2.68 10.52
C ARG A 38 6.01 2.19 9.39
N ILE A 39 6.42 2.33 8.13
CA ILE A 39 5.66 1.82 7.00
C ILE A 39 5.82 0.30 6.97
N PRO A 40 4.72 -0.47 7.00
CA PRO A 40 4.75 -1.92 6.89
C PRO A 40 5.43 -2.40 5.60
N PRO A 41 6.03 -3.60 5.60
CA PRO A 41 6.94 -4.03 4.55
C PRO A 41 6.30 -4.12 3.16
N VAL A 42 5.06 -4.58 3.03
CA VAL A 42 4.41 -4.75 1.71
C VAL A 42 3.98 -3.40 1.15
N THR A 43 3.35 -2.55 1.96
CA THR A 43 2.99 -1.18 1.58
C THR A 43 4.23 -0.36 1.27
N GLY A 44 5.30 -0.49 2.06
CA GLY A 44 6.58 0.16 1.83
C GLY A 44 7.22 -0.25 0.50
N ALA A 45 7.22 -1.55 0.19
CA ALA A 45 7.70 -2.06 -1.10
C ALA A 45 6.85 -1.52 -2.27
N TYR A 46 5.53 -1.50 -2.14
CA TYR A 46 4.62 -0.97 -3.16
C TYR A 46 4.85 0.52 -3.45
N VAL A 47 4.94 1.35 -2.39
CA VAL A 47 5.23 2.77 -2.51
C VAL A 47 6.62 3.01 -3.09
N ALA A 48 7.63 2.25 -2.65
CA ALA A 48 8.99 2.36 -3.17
C ALA A 48 9.04 2.04 -4.67
N LEU A 49 8.41 0.94 -5.10
CA LEU A 49 8.35 0.55 -6.51
C LEU A 49 7.63 1.59 -7.37
N SER A 50 6.50 2.13 -6.87
CA SER A 50 5.77 3.21 -7.55
C SER A 50 6.62 4.49 -7.67
N THR A 51 7.28 4.90 -6.58
CA THR A 51 8.13 6.10 -6.56
C THR A 51 9.32 5.95 -7.50
N VAL A 52 9.99 4.79 -7.49
CA VAL A 52 11.10 4.50 -8.41
C VAL A 52 10.60 4.52 -9.86
N SER A 53 9.43 3.94 -10.12
CA SER A 53 8.82 3.96 -11.46
C SER A 53 8.53 5.39 -11.94
N ALA A 54 8.02 6.25 -11.06
CA ALA A 54 7.75 7.65 -11.36
C ALA A 54 9.05 8.47 -11.54
N LEU A 55 10.10 8.20 -10.76
CA LEU A 55 11.42 8.81 -10.94
C LEU A 55 12.04 8.41 -12.28
N LEU A 56 11.92 7.14 -12.67
CA LEU A 56 12.39 6.67 -13.99
C LEU A 56 11.58 7.30 -15.13
N ALA A 57 10.27 7.43 -14.98
CA ALA A 57 9.40 8.13 -15.94
C ALA A 57 9.80 9.60 -16.10
N TRP A 58 10.08 10.28 -14.99
CA TRP A 58 10.58 11.64 -14.98
C TRP A 58 11.94 11.78 -15.67
N ALA A 59 12.87 10.85 -15.42
CA ALA A 59 14.22 10.92 -15.96
C ALA A 59 14.32 10.51 -17.45
N LEU A 60 13.46 9.60 -17.92
CA LEU A 60 13.61 8.96 -19.24
C LEU A 60 12.51 9.33 -20.25
N ASN A 61 11.37 9.85 -19.80
CA ASN A 61 10.17 9.97 -20.62
C ASN A 61 9.39 11.27 -20.36
N ASP A 62 10.08 12.37 -20.05
CA ASP A 62 9.49 13.69 -19.78
C ASP A 62 8.31 13.66 -18.80
N ASN A 63 8.39 12.82 -17.77
CA ASN A 63 7.35 12.61 -16.75
C ASN A 63 6.06 11.93 -17.26
N TYR A 64 6.06 11.40 -18.48
CA TYR A 64 5.01 10.52 -18.99
C TYR A 64 5.22 9.08 -18.54
N THR A 65 4.12 8.35 -18.41
CA THR A 65 4.11 6.96 -17.94
C THR A 65 4.91 6.05 -18.87
N LEU A 66 5.78 5.20 -18.31
CA LEU A 66 6.63 4.31 -19.10
C LEU A 66 5.78 3.29 -19.86
N ASN A 67 6.13 3.02 -21.12
CA ASN A 67 5.47 2.02 -21.96
C ASN A 67 5.42 0.62 -21.33
N ALA A 68 6.32 0.28 -20.40
CA ALA A 68 6.32 -1.00 -19.70
C ALA A 68 5.27 -1.08 -18.56
N LEU A 69 4.86 0.06 -18.01
CA LEU A 69 3.85 0.16 -16.95
C LEU A 69 2.42 0.18 -17.50
N GLN A 70 2.26 0.57 -18.76
CA GLN A 70 0.95 0.66 -19.39
C GLN A 70 0.41 -0.71 -19.77
N PHE A 71 -0.91 -0.86 -19.64
CA PHE A 71 -1.61 -2.02 -20.16
C PHE A 71 -1.68 -1.97 -21.69
N ASP A 72 -1.56 -3.13 -22.33
CA ASP A 72 -1.74 -3.31 -23.78
C ASP A 72 -2.22 -4.76 -23.99
N LEU A 73 -3.48 -4.92 -24.36
CA LEU A 73 -4.09 -6.24 -24.54
C LEU A 73 -3.38 -7.09 -25.62
N GLN A 74 -2.88 -6.47 -26.68
CA GLN A 74 -2.19 -7.19 -27.76
C GLN A 74 -0.85 -7.75 -27.27
N ARG A 75 -0.13 -6.99 -26.45
CA ARG A 75 1.11 -7.46 -25.82
C ARG A 75 0.87 -8.52 -24.75
N VAL A 76 -0.21 -8.39 -23.98
CA VAL A 76 -0.63 -9.43 -23.03
C VAL A 76 -0.88 -10.75 -23.77
N LYS A 77 -1.59 -10.71 -24.91
CA LYS A 77 -1.81 -11.89 -25.77
C LYS A 77 -0.52 -12.48 -26.34
N ARG A 78 0.52 -11.67 -26.51
CA ARG A 78 1.87 -12.10 -26.92
C ARG A 78 2.73 -12.65 -25.78
N GLY A 79 2.24 -12.67 -24.55
CA GLY A 79 2.94 -13.24 -23.38
C GLY A 79 3.49 -12.22 -22.39
N GLU A 80 3.28 -10.91 -22.59
CA GLU A 80 3.69 -9.87 -21.63
C GLU A 80 2.73 -9.77 -20.43
N ILE A 81 2.58 -10.87 -19.67
CA ILE A 81 1.57 -11.03 -18.59
C ILE A 81 1.78 -10.03 -17.44
N TRP A 82 3.02 -9.56 -17.23
CA TRP A 82 3.32 -8.55 -16.21
C TRP A 82 2.53 -7.25 -16.41
N ARG A 83 2.08 -6.94 -17.64
CA ARG A 83 1.22 -5.78 -17.93
C ARG A 83 -0.15 -5.81 -17.27
N LEU A 84 -0.53 -6.95 -16.69
CA LEU A 84 -1.71 -7.02 -15.82
C LEU A 84 -1.43 -6.43 -14.43
N ILE A 85 -0.17 -6.40 -13.99
CA ILE A 85 0.20 -5.99 -12.63
C ILE A 85 0.91 -4.64 -12.62
N THR A 86 1.75 -4.36 -13.62
CA THR A 86 2.53 -3.11 -13.67
C THR A 86 1.70 -1.81 -13.70
N PRO A 87 0.47 -1.75 -14.25
CA PRO A 87 -0.34 -0.53 -14.19
C PRO A 87 -0.69 -0.10 -12.76
N PHE A 88 -0.77 -1.04 -11.82
CA PHE A 88 -1.04 -0.74 -10.41
C PHE A 88 0.12 -0.01 -9.72
N LEU A 89 1.32 0.00 -10.30
CA LEU A 89 2.46 0.76 -9.78
C LEU A 89 2.47 2.21 -10.27
N ASN A 90 1.54 2.59 -11.15
CA ASN A 90 1.49 3.91 -11.73
C ASN A 90 0.57 4.85 -10.91
N PHE A 91 1.16 5.63 -10.01
CA PHE A 91 0.43 6.69 -9.27
C PHE A 91 0.23 7.97 -10.08
N GLY A 92 0.72 8.01 -11.33
CA GLY A 92 0.72 9.18 -12.18
C GLY A 92 2.02 9.99 -12.10
N PRO A 93 2.05 11.16 -12.78
CA PRO A 93 3.25 11.99 -12.91
C PRO A 93 3.80 12.45 -11.56
N LEU A 94 5.12 12.59 -11.45
CA LEU A 94 5.85 12.96 -10.23
C LEU A 94 5.62 14.45 -9.87
N TRP A 95 4.41 14.76 -9.43
CA TRP A 95 3.98 16.06 -8.94
C TRP A 95 2.91 15.83 -7.84
N LEU A 96 1.92 16.70 -7.78
CA LEU A 96 0.87 16.72 -6.77
C LEU A 96 0.03 15.44 -6.74
N ALA A 97 -0.31 14.88 -7.90
CA ALA A 97 -1.11 13.65 -7.99
C ALA A 97 -0.39 12.45 -7.33
N HIS A 98 0.89 12.25 -7.67
CA HIS A 98 1.70 11.19 -7.08
C HIS A 98 1.87 11.39 -5.57
N MET A 99 2.09 12.62 -5.11
CA MET A 99 2.25 12.92 -3.67
C MET A 99 0.98 12.60 -2.87
N PHE A 100 -0.20 13.01 -3.35
CA PHE A 100 -1.46 12.70 -2.69
C PHE A 100 -1.77 11.21 -2.70
N MET A 101 -1.52 10.53 -3.82
CA MET A 101 -1.70 9.09 -3.92
C MET A 101 -0.76 8.35 -2.95
N LEU A 102 0.52 8.72 -2.94
CA LEU A 102 1.52 8.17 -2.03
C LEU A 102 1.11 8.37 -0.57
N GLN A 103 0.74 9.59 -0.18
CA GLN A 103 0.28 9.88 1.18
C GLN A 103 -0.93 9.03 1.56
N SER A 104 -1.92 8.93 0.67
CA SER A 104 -3.15 8.17 0.91
C SER A 104 -2.85 6.67 1.06
N VAL A 105 -1.99 6.11 0.21
CA VAL A 105 -1.54 4.71 0.33
C VAL A 105 -0.80 4.48 1.64
N VAL A 106 0.16 5.34 1.98
CA VAL A 106 0.89 5.23 3.25
C VAL A 106 -0.04 5.33 4.46
N LEU A 107 -1.09 6.14 4.41
CA LEU A 107 -2.04 6.26 5.51
C LEU A 107 -2.96 5.05 5.62
N TYR A 108 -3.71 4.75 4.54
CA TYR A 108 -4.80 3.77 4.59
C TYR A 108 -4.30 2.34 4.38
N MET A 109 -3.45 2.09 3.38
CA MET A 109 -2.95 0.74 3.08
C MET A 109 -2.05 0.23 4.20
N SER A 110 -1.18 1.08 4.77
CA SER A 110 -0.39 0.70 5.95
C SER A 110 -1.27 0.35 7.13
N SER A 111 -2.36 1.11 7.38
CA SER A 111 -3.30 0.82 8.46
C SER A 111 -3.97 -0.54 8.28
N VAL A 112 -4.38 -0.88 7.04
CA VAL A 112 -4.90 -2.22 6.72
C VAL A 112 -3.83 -3.30 6.92
N GLU A 113 -2.60 -3.10 6.46
CA GLU A 113 -1.52 -4.08 6.64
C GLU A 113 -1.20 -4.33 8.12
N ILE A 114 -1.18 -3.26 8.93
CA ILE A 114 -0.97 -3.32 10.38
C ILE A 114 -2.09 -4.12 11.07
N SER A 115 -3.35 -3.91 10.67
CA SER A 115 -4.48 -4.70 11.22
C SER A 115 -4.34 -6.21 10.98
N HIS A 116 -3.57 -6.60 9.96
CA HIS A 116 -3.28 -8.01 9.64
C HIS A 116 -1.91 -8.48 10.13
N CYS A 117 -1.22 -7.75 11.01
CA CYS A 117 0.14 -8.11 11.44
C CYS A 117 0.22 -9.50 12.10
N ALA A 118 -0.88 -9.99 12.68
CA ALA A 118 -0.96 -11.33 13.26
C ALA A 118 -0.97 -12.44 12.18
N LYS A 119 -1.55 -12.16 11.02
CA LYS A 119 -1.69 -13.05 9.85
C LYS A 119 -1.39 -12.28 8.56
N PRO A 120 -0.12 -11.88 8.32
CA PRO A 120 0.24 -11.01 7.19
C PRO A 120 -0.03 -11.66 5.83
N GLU A 121 -0.12 -12.99 5.76
CA GLU A 121 -0.54 -13.71 4.56
C GLU A 121 -1.96 -13.34 4.09
N LYS A 122 -2.87 -12.98 5.02
CA LYS A 122 -4.23 -12.53 4.66
C LYS A 122 -4.24 -11.13 4.06
N PHE A 123 -3.27 -10.28 4.39
CA PHE A 123 -3.09 -9.02 3.71
C PHE A 123 -2.59 -9.21 2.27
N VAL A 124 -1.65 -10.13 2.07
CA VAL A 124 -1.18 -10.47 0.71
C VAL A 124 -2.29 -11.09 -0.12
N GLU A 125 -3.13 -11.94 0.48
CA GLU A 125 -4.31 -12.51 -0.17
C GLU A 125 -5.32 -11.45 -0.57
N PHE A 126 -5.61 -10.50 0.33
CA PHE A 126 -6.47 -9.35 0.07
C PHE A 126 -5.97 -8.54 -1.14
N MET A 127 -4.68 -8.19 -1.13
CA MET A 127 -4.07 -7.47 -2.25
C MET A 127 -4.10 -8.27 -3.55
N ALA A 128 -3.80 -9.57 -3.50
CA ALA A 128 -3.84 -10.44 -4.68
C ALA A 128 -5.26 -10.58 -5.25
N PHE A 129 -6.27 -10.67 -4.39
CA PHE A 129 -7.67 -10.70 -4.80
C PHE A 129 -8.07 -9.41 -5.51
N GLY A 130 -7.77 -8.24 -4.93
CA GLY A 130 -8.06 -6.94 -5.53
C GLY A 130 -7.37 -6.77 -6.89
N LEU A 131 -6.07 -7.11 -6.97
CA LEU A 131 -5.30 -7.09 -8.22
C LEU A 131 -5.91 -8.01 -9.28
N ALA A 132 -6.24 -9.25 -8.92
CA ALA A 132 -6.82 -10.22 -9.85
C ALA A 132 -8.19 -9.78 -10.36
N LEU A 133 -9.06 -9.29 -9.47
CA LEU A 133 -10.39 -8.81 -9.80
C LEU A 133 -10.33 -7.61 -10.77
N LEU A 134 -9.54 -6.60 -10.43
CA LEU A 134 -9.41 -5.39 -11.25
C LEU A 134 -8.72 -5.68 -12.58
N SER A 135 -7.70 -6.56 -12.58
CA SER A 135 -7.06 -7.06 -13.81
C SER A 135 -8.06 -7.77 -14.72
N ALA A 136 -8.86 -8.69 -14.16
CA ALA A 136 -9.87 -9.42 -14.91
C ALA A 136 -10.93 -8.47 -15.49
N TYR A 137 -11.38 -7.49 -14.71
CA TYR A 137 -12.33 -6.48 -15.16
C TYR A 137 -11.75 -5.61 -16.30
N GLY A 138 -10.53 -5.10 -16.16
CA GLY A 138 -9.90 -4.29 -17.21
C GLY A 138 -9.60 -5.08 -18.50
N VAL A 139 -9.23 -6.37 -18.38
CA VAL A 139 -9.12 -7.25 -19.55
C VAL A 139 -10.48 -7.46 -20.22
N ALA A 140 -11.55 -7.64 -19.44
CA ALA A 140 -12.90 -7.76 -19.98
C ALA A 140 -13.35 -6.48 -20.70
N GLU A 141 -13.04 -5.29 -20.17
CA GLU A 141 -13.30 -4.01 -20.85
C GLU A 141 -12.53 -3.89 -22.16
N ALA A 142 -11.25 -4.23 -22.17
CA ALA A 142 -10.41 -4.18 -23.36
C ALA A 142 -10.89 -5.16 -24.45
N ILE A 143 -11.34 -6.37 -24.07
CA ILE A 143 -11.93 -7.34 -25.00
C ILE A 143 -13.28 -6.84 -25.54
N ALA A 144 -14.09 -6.17 -24.71
CA ALA A 144 -15.36 -5.59 -25.09
C ALA A 144 -15.22 -4.34 -25.99
N GLY A 145 -14.00 -3.91 -26.30
CA GLY A 145 -13.73 -2.70 -27.09
C GLY A 145 -14.16 -1.41 -26.38
N ARG A 146 -14.32 -1.46 -25.04
CA ARG A 146 -14.55 -0.26 -24.24
C ARG A 146 -13.22 0.47 -24.03
N HIS A 147 -13.29 1.76 -23.74
CA HIS A 147 -12.12 2.53 -23.36
C HIS A 147 -11.44 1.86 -22.16
N GLU A 148 -10.11 1.68 -22.21
CA GLU A 148 -9.31 0.96 -21.19
C GLU A 148 -9.12 1.77 -19.89
N ALA A 149 -10.18 2.44 -19.45
CA ALA A 149 -10.23 3.35 -18.32
C ALA A 149 -9.77 2.71 -17.01
N THR A 150 -10.14 1.44 -16.78
CA THR A 150 -9.72 0.72 -15.56
C THR A 150 -8.21 0.58 -15.50
N MET A 151 -7.58 0.22 -16.62
CA MET A 151 -6.15 -0.09 -16.64
C MET A 151 -5.27 1.15 -16.68
N SER A 152 -5.76 2.27 -17.24
CA SER A 152 -5.06 3.56 -17.17
C SER A 152 -4.97 4.09 -15.73
N SER A 153 -6.00 3.83 -14.92
CA SER A 153 -6.15 4.32 -13.55
C SER A 153 -6.11 3.20 -12.50
N ALA A 154 -5.43 2.08 -12.82
CA ALA A 154 -5.47 0.85 -12.03
C ALA A 154 -5.04 1.04 -10.56
N ALA A 155 -3.98 1.84 -10.32
CA ALA A 155 -3.51 2.14 -8.97
C ALA A 155 -4.58 2.86 -8.13
N TYR A 156 -5.34 3.76 -8.76
CA TYR A 156 -6.42 4.47 -8.10
C TYR A 156 -7.58 3.53 -7.74
N HIS A 157 -8.00 2.65 -8.66
CA HIS A 157 -9.07 1.68 -8.35
C HIS A 157 -8.65 0.67 -7.28
N LEU A 158 -7.38 0.25 -7.26
CA LEU A 158 -6.84 -0.57 -6.18
C LEU A 158 -6.82 0.20 -4.86
N HIS A 159 -6.53 1.50 -4.89
CA HIS A 159 -6.64 2.33 -3.71
C HIS A 159 -8.09 2.42 -3.20
N THR A 160 -9.08 2.62 -4.09
CA THR A 160 -10.51 2.58 -3.74
C THR A 160 -10.88 1.25 -3.07
N TYR A 161 -10.40 0.13 -3.60
CA TYR A 161 -10.57 -1.21 -3.02
C TYR A 161 -10.02 -1.29 -1.58
N VAL A 162 -8.79 -0.82 -1.37
CA VAL A 162 -8.16 -0.76 -0.04
C VAL A 162 -8.92 0.16 0.91
N LEU A 163 -9.34 1.32 0.42
CA LEU A 163 -10.00 2.36 1.21
C LEU A 163 -11.36 1.89 1.73
N TYR A 164 -12.13 1.19 0.89
CA TYR A 164 -13.39 0.58 1.34
C TYR A 164 -13.14 -0.45 2.44
N TYR A 165 -12.19 -1.36 2.25
CA TYR A 165 -11.85 -2.35 3.26
C TYR A 165 -11.42 -1.70 4.58
N TRP A 166 -10.56 -0.67 4.49
CA TRP A 166 -10.13 0.12 5.63
C TRP A 166 -11.32 0.78 6.36
N SER A 167 -12.29 1.33 5.62
CA SER A 167 -13.47 1.95 6.24
C SER A 167 -14.29 0.96 7.05
N ARG A 168 -14.39 -0.30 6.62
CA ARG A 168 -15.11 -1.34 7.37
C ARG A 168 -14.35 -1.78 8.62
N LEU A 169 -13.02 -1.83 8.55
CA LEU A 169 -12.20 -2.10 9.74
C LEU A 169 -12.33 -1.03 10.83
N ASN A 170 -12.56 0.23 10.43
CA ASN A 170 -12.58 1.38 11.33
C ASN A 170 -14.00 1.94 11.51
N GLU A 171 -15.03 1.11 11.33
CA GLU A 171 -16.42 1.49 11.58
C GLU A 171 -16.62 2.05 12.98
N GLY A 172 -17.44 3.09 13.07
CA GLY A 172 -17.68 3.84 14.31
C GLY A 172 -16.57 4.82 14.67
N SER A 173 -15.46 4.86 13.92
CA SER A 173 -14.39 5.83 14.12
C SER A 173 -14.60 7.10 13.29
N VAL A 174 -14.13 8.22 13.81
CA VAL A 174 -14.16 9.51 13.12
C VAL A 174 -12.76 9.85 12.62
N VAL A 175 -12.67 10.21 11.35
CA VAL A 175 -11.44 10.56 10.66
C VAL A 175 -11.37 12.07 10.55
N ASN A 176 -10.25 12.63 10.97
CA ASN A 176 -9.95 14.03 10.75
C ASN A 176 -9.30 14.18 9.37
N CYS A 177 -9.94 14.97 8.50
CA CYS A 177 -9.45 15.26 7.15
C CYS A 177 -8.68 16.59 7.18
N PHE A 178 -7.36 16.52 7.34
CA PHE A 178 -6.43 17.66 7.25
C PHE A 178 -6.74 18.83 8.21
N ASP A 179 -7.33 18.55 9.38
CA ASP A 179 -7.84 19.54 10.33
C ASP A 179 -8.89 20.51 9.77
N LEU A 180 -9.48 20.20 8.60
CA LEU A 180 -10.51 21.01 7.96
C LEU A 180 -11.91 20.61 8.40
N PHE A 181 -12.18 19.30 8.43
CA PHE A 181 -13.46 18.73 8.82
C PHE A 181 -13.28 17.28 9.27
N THR A 182 -14.30 16.73 9.92
CA THR A 182 -14.34 15.33 10.36
C THR A 182 -15.36 14.55 9.56
N LEU A 183 -15.04 13.30 9.25
CA LEU A 183 -15.96 12.37 8.59
C LEU A 183 -15.99 11.02 9.31
N PRO A 184 -17.14 10.35 9.34
CA PRO A 184 -17.20 8.95 9.73
C PRO A 184 -16.38 8.11 8.74
N ALA A 185 -15.60 7.15 9.24
CA ALA A 185 -14.67 6.34 8.43
C ALA A 185 -15.37 5.67 7.24
N GLU A 186 -16.64 5.28 7.41
CA GLU A 186 -17.53 4.66 6.42
C GLU A 186 -17.78 5.55 5.20
N SER A 187 -17.72 6.87 5.37
CA SER A 187 -17.93 7.83 4.29
C SER A 187 -16.65 8.19 3.53
N VAL A 188 -15.47 7.78 4.02
CA VAL A 188 -14.19 8.11 3.40
C VAL A 188 -14.09 7.60 1.95
N PRO A 189 -14.45 6.33 1.62
CA PRO A 189 -14.41 5.87 0.24
C PRO A 189 -15.30 6.72 -0.69
N LEU A 190 -16.50 7.09 -0.22
CA LEU A 190 -17.45 7.90 -0.98
C LEU A 190 -16.93 9.34 -1.17
N MET A 191 -16.24 9.89 -0.19
CA MET A 191 -15.58 11.19 -0.30
C MET A 191 -14.53 11.19 -1.41
N PHE A 192 -13.72 10.13 -1.53
CA PHE A 192 -12.72 10.03 -2.60
C PHE A 192 -13.36 9.87 -3.99
N LEU A 193 -14.45 9.11 -4.10
CA LEU A 193 -15.22 9.06 -5.35
C LEU A 193 -15.80 10.42 -5.72
N LEU A 194 -16.35 11.15 -4.74
CA LEU A 194 -16.88 12.49 -4.94
C LEU A 194 -15.77 13.46 -5.36
N GLN A 195 -14.62 13.42 -4.69
CA GLN A 195 -13.43 14.22 -5.04
C GLN A 195 -13.02 13.97 -6.49
N ASN A 196 -12.95 12.70 -6.91
CA ASN A 196 -12.58 12.36 -8.28
C ASN A 196 -13.61 12.82 -9.31
N TYR A 197 -14.90 12.63 -9.01
CA TYR A 197 -15.97 13.15 -9.85
C TYR A 197 -15.91 14.67 -9.98
N LEU A 198 -15.59 15.40 -8.90
CA LEU A 198 -15.48 16.86 -8.92
C LEU A 198 -14.24 17.35 -9.70
N LEU A 199 -13.09 16.68 -9.54
CA LEU A 199 -11.83 17.08 -10.16
C LEU A 199 -11.73 16.68 -11.64
N TYR A 200 -12.15 15.46 -11.97
CA TYR A 200 -11.95 14.86 -13.29
C TYR A 200 -13.24 14.76 -14.09
N ARG A 201 -14.41 14.99 -13.48
CA ARG A 201 -15.74 14.83 -14.11
C ARG A 201 -16.01 13.44 -14.68
N GLU A 202 -15.31 12.45 -14.15
CA GLU A 202 -15.39 11.07 -14.59
C GLU A 202 -15.88 10.19 -13.44
N PHE A 203 -16.80 9.29 -13.77
CA PHE A 203 -17.25 8.22 -12.89
C PHE A 203 -16.85 6.90 -13.50
N TYR A 204 -16.02 6.14 -12.80
CA TYR A 204 -15.51 4.86 -13.29
C TYR A 204 -16.30 3.71 -12.69
N PHE A 205 -16.89 2.86 -13.52
CA PHE A 205 -17.54 1.64 -13.03
C PHE A 205 -16.55 0.70 -12.32
N ALA A 206 -15.26 0.80 -12.67
CA ALA A 206 -14.17 0.14 -11.96
C ALA A 206 -14.13 0.42 -10.46
N ASP A 207 -14.54 1.62 -10.02
CA ASP A 207 -14.61 1.95 -8.60
C ASP A 207 -15.74 1.18 -7.89
N VAL A 208 -16.87 0.96 -8.57
CA VAL A 208 -17.95 0.12 -8.07
C VAL A 208 -17.50 -1.33 -7.98
N VAL A 209 -16.76 -1.81 -8.97
CA VAL A 209 -16.15 -3.16 -8.95
C VAL A 209 -15.13 -3.28 -7.82
N ALA A 210 -14.32 -2.25 -7.58
CA ALA A 210 -13.37 -2.19 -6.46
C ALA A 210 -14.10 -2.29 -5.11
N ILE A 211 -15.13 -1.47 -4.89
CA ILE A 211 -15.93 -1.50 -3.66
C ILE A 211 -16.61 -2.86 -3.49
N GLY A 212 -17.26 -3.37 -4.55
CA GLY A 212 -17.93 -4.67 -4.52
C GLY A 212 -16.96 -5.82 -4.24
N GLY A 213 -15.76 -5.78 -4.82
CA GLY A 213 -14.70 -6.73 -4.53
C GLY A 213 -14.24 -6.68 -3.08
N ALA A 214 -14.02 -5.48 -2.55
CA ALA A 214 -13.59 -5.31 -1.17
C ALA A 214 -14.68 -5.76 -0.18
N TYR A 215 -15.95 -5.49 -0.49
CA TYR A 215 -17.10 -6.01 0.23
C TYR A 215 -17.13 -7.54 0.24
N ILE A 216 -17.00 -8.18 -0.93
CA ILE A 216 -16.99 -9.65 -1.03
C ILE A 216 -15.85 -10.23 -0.19
N TYR A 217 -14.66 -9.63 -0.29
CA TYR A 217 -13.52 -10.11 0.49
C TYR A 217 -13.75 -9.95 1.99
N PHE A 218 -14.19 -8.78 2.45
CA PHE A 218 -14.40 -8.48 3.86
C PHE A 218 -15.42 -9.43 4.51
N TYR A 219 -16.57 -9.67 3.87
CA TYR A 219 -17.64 -10.46 4.48
C TYR A 219 -17.52 -11.97 4.27
N TYR A 220 -16.92 -12.42 3.18
CA TYR A 220 -16.94 -13.84 2.83
C TYR A 220 -15.56 -14.51 2.84
N LEU A 221 -14.49 -13.77 2.59
CA LEU A 221 -13.14 -14.34 2.44
C LEU A 221 -12.21 -13.98 3.59
N PHE A 222 -12.52 -12.96 4.40
CA PHE A 222 -11.64 -12.55 5.49
C PHE A 222 -11.39 -13.67 6.50
N ASP A 223 -12.43 -14.38 6.92
CA ASP A 223 -12.35 -15.45 7.93
C ASP A 223 -11.90 -16.81 7.36
N THR A 224 -11.77 -16.94 6.03
CA THR A 224 -11.36 -18.20 5.43
C THR A 224 -9.86 -18.45 5.60
N LYS A 225 -9.47 -19.73 5.55
CA LYS A 225 -8.06 -20.11 5.53
C LYS A 225 -7.35 -19.47 4.33
N PRO A 226 -6.07 -19.08 4.49
CA PRO A 226 -5.32 -18.51 3.39
C PRO A 226 -5.25 -19.45 2.18
N VAL A 227 -5.27 -18.89 0.98
CA VAL A 227 -5.12 -19.68 -0.26
C VAL A 227 -3.78 -20.42 -0.29
N TRP A 228 -3.79 -21.60 -0.92
CA TRP A 228 -2.69 -22.55 -0.89
C TRP A 228 -1.27 -22.00 -1.20
N PRO A 229 -1.04 -21.14 -2.21
CA PRO A 229 0.32 -20.64 -2.43
C PRO A 229 0.77 -19.70 -1.29
N LEU A 230 -0.16 -18.98 -0.64
CA LEU A 230 0.15 -18.02 0.42
C LEU A 230 0.33 -18.66 1.79
N LEU A 231 -0.13 -19.91 1.99
CA LEU A 231 0.19 -20.68 3.20
C LEU A 231 1.70 -20.82 3.42
N HIS A 232 2.50 -20.85 2.33
CA HIS A 232 3.97 -20.91 2.43
C HIS A 232 4.57 -19.65 3.06
N LEU A 233 3.86 -18.51 3.03
CA LEU A 233 4.28 -17.26 3.67
C LEU A 233 4.11 -17.29 5.20
N GLN A 234 3.42 -18.28 5.76
CA GLN A 234 3.33 -18.47 7.21
C GLN A 234 4.69 -18.81 7.85
N GLY A 235 5.68 -19.21 7.04
CA GLY A 235 7.04 -19.54 7.45
C GLY A 235 7.90 -18.33 7.91
N GLY A 236 8.86 -18.62 8.78
CA GLY A 236 9.42 -17.67 9.75
C GLY A 236 10.01 -16.33 9.26
N ARG A 237 10.59 -16.22 8.05
CA ARG A 237 11.22 -14.94 7.62
C ARG A 237 10.21 -13.82 7.38
N PHE A 238 9.08 -14.15 6.75
CA PHE A 238 8.03 -13.16 6.48
C PHE A 238 7.36 -12.70 7.77
N LYS A 239 6.98 -13.65 8.63
CA LYS A 239 6.40 -13.34 9.95
C LYS A 239 7.33 -12.52 10.86
N ARG A 240 8.65 -12.73 10.79
CA ARG A 240 9.64 -11.90 11.52
C ARG A 240 9.60 -10.43 11.14
N LEU A 241 9.30 -10.08 9.89
CA LEU A 241 9.17 -8.68 9.47
C LEU A 241 8.01 -7.97 10.20
N TYR A 242 6.98 -8.73 10.58
CA TYR A 242 5.78 -8.21 11.25
C TYR A 242 5.83 -8.24 12.77
N GLN A 243 6.83 -8.92 13.38
CA GLN A 243 6.97 -9.03 14.84
C GLN A 243 7.06 -7.67 15.53
N ARG A 244 7.71 -6.70 14.88
CA ARG A 244 7.82 -5.33 15.41
C ARG A 244 6.46 -4.68 15.59
N TYR A 245 5.59 -4.75 14.60
CA TYR A 245 4.25 -4.14 14.63
C TYR A 245 3.35 -4.82 15.65
N ASN A 246 3.45 -6.15 15.77
CA ASN A 246 2.68 -6.90 16.76
C ASN A 246 3.01 -6.47 18.21
N ASN A 247 4.28 -6.13 18.48
CA ASN A 247 4.73 -5.66 19.78
C ASN A 247 4.29 -4.21 20.08
N GLU A 248 4.08 -3.38 19.05
CA GLU A 248 3.60 -2.00 19.19
C GLU A 248 2.08 -1.95 19.44
N ILE A 249 1.29 -2.86 18.88
CA ILE A 249 -0.17 -2.95 19.10
C ILE A 249 -0.51 -3.54 20.48
N SER A 250 0.38 -4.36 21.06
CA SER A 250 0.15 -5.03 22.35
C SER A 250 0.53 -4.18 23.58
N ARG A 251 0.95 -2.93 23.38
CA ARG A 251 1.31 -1.97 24.43
C ARG A 251 0.25 -0.88 24.53
#